data_AF-A0A1G8ZIA9-F1
#
_entry.id   AF-A0A1G8ZIA9-F1
#
_cell.length_a   1.000
_cell.length_b   1.000
_cell.length_c   1.000
_cell.angle_alpha   90.00
_cell.angle_beta   90.00
_cell.angle_gamma   90.00
#
_symmetry.space_group_name_H-M   'P 1'
#
loop_
_entity.id
_entity.type
_entity.pdbx_description
1 polymer ?
#
loop_
_entity_poly.entity_id
_entity_poly.type
_entity_poly.pdbx_seq_one_letter_code
_entity_poly.pdbx_strand_id
1 'polypeptide(L)'
;MVQHKKTQGSGSRTHLFEWVEGKLRPIFDSPPVGSYEAEHAVNLQECPICGHSMREHTIDHSVANTILVCPVPHPGAWDRDAFEPVNEFGMVRRGRSPAPE
;
A
#
# COMPACT_ATOMS: atom_id res chain seq x y z
N MET A 1 -2.72 -57.36 35.32
CA MET A 1 -1.66 -56.41 34.93
C MET A 1 -1.86 -56.03 33.46
N VAL A 2 -2.34 -54.83 33.15
CA VAL A 2 -2.08 -54.20 31.84
C VAL A 2 -1.95 -52.69 32.08
N GLN A 3 -0.72 -52.21 32.05
CA GLN A 3 -0.39 -50.79 31.95
C GLN A 3 -0.50 -50.41 30.47
N HIS A 4 -1.37 -49.46 30.12
CA HIS A 4 -1.26 -48.78 28.82
C HIS A 4 -0.70 -47.37 29.04
N LYS A 5 0.63 -47.29 28.85
CA LYS A 5 1.33 -46.04 28.53
C LYS A 5 0.75 -45.48 27.22
N LYS A 6 0.34 -44.21 27.22
CA LYS A 6 0.31 -43.43 25.97
C LYS A 6 0.92 -42.05 26.18
N THR A 7 2.23 -42.04 25.94
CA THR A 7 3.06 -40.96 25.37
C THR A 7 2.42 -39.60 25.24
N GLN A 8 2.84 -38.73 26.15
CA GLN A 8 2.83 -37.28 26.10
C GLN A 8 3.69 -36.81 24.91
N GLY A 9 3.08 -36.12 23.95
CA GLY A 9 3.75 -35.70 22.72
C GLY A 9 2.99 -34.59 22.00
N SER A 10 2.74 -33.48 22.67
CA SER A 10 2.13 -32.28 22.06
C SER A 10 2.49 -31.02 22.86
N GLY A 11 3.78 -30.76 23.07
CA GLY A 11 4.25 -29.58 23.80
C GLY A 11 4.89 -28.49 22.93
N SER A 12 5.41 -28.81 21.74
CA SER A 12 6.21 -27.84 20.96
C SER A 12 5.41 -27.03 19.95
N ARG A 13 4.38 -27.62 19.33
CA ARG A 13 3.55 -26.91 18.33
C ARG A 13 2.65 -25.85 18.98
N THR A 14 2.03 -26.16 20.10
CA THR A 14 1.22 -25.21 20.88
C THR A 14 2.05 -24.01 21.33
N HIS A 15 3.26 -24.27 21.85
CA HIS A 15 4.18 -23.22 22.30
C HIS A 15 4.69 -22.32 21.15
N LEU A 16 4.82 -22.86 19.93
CA LEU A 16 5.12 -22.06 18.74
C LEU A 16 3.97 -21.12 18.40
N PHE A 17 2.73 -21.61 18.35
CA PHE A 17 1.57 -20.78 18.04
C PHE A 17 1.33 -19.72 19.12
N GLU A 18 1.52 -20.06 20.40
CA GLU A 18 1.45 -19.07 21.49
C GLU A 18 2.55 -18.00 21.38
N TRP A 19 3.77 -18.37 20.96
CA TRP A 19 4.84 -17.42 20.70
C TRP A 19 4.56 -16.51 19.50
N VAL A 20 4.06 -17.08 18.39
CA VAL A 20 3.67 -16.31 17.20
C VAL A 20 2.54 -15.35 17.52
N GLU A 21 1.49 -15.81 18.20
CA GLU A 21 0.35 -15.01 18.64
C GLU A 21 0.82 -13.86 19.55
N GLY A 22 1.70 -14.15 20.52
CA GLY A 22 2.28 -13.13 21.40
C GLY A 22 3.14 -12.09 20.67
N LYS A 23 3.74 -12.44 19.53
CA LYS A 23 4.51 -11.53 18.68
C LYS A 23 3.65 -10.70 17.74
N LEU A 24 2.54 -11.25 17.27
CA LEU A 24 1.66 -10.61 16.29
C LEU A 24 0.60 -9.70 16.93
N ARG A 25 0.09 -10.05 18.13
CA ARG A 25 -0.95 -9.26 18.82
C ARG A 25 -0.65 -7.75 18.91
N PRO A 26 0.57 -7.30 19.27
CA PRO A 26 0.86 -5.86 19.36
C PRO A 26 0.84 -5.11 18.02
N ILE A 27 0.94 -5.83 16.89
CA ILE A 27 0.93 -5.24 15.55
C ILE A 27 -0.52 -5.08 15.05
N PHE A 28 -1.40 -6.00 15.46
CA PHE A 28 -2.82 -5.98 15.11
C PHE A 28 -3.68 -5.18 16.09
N ASP A 29 -3.16 -4.86 17.27
CA ASP A 29 -3.83 -3.89 18.14
C ASP A 29 -3.95 -2.57 17.39
N SER A 30 -5.18 -2.03 17.38
CA SER A 30 -5.43 -0.73 16.77
C SER A 30 -4.44 0.26 17.37
N PRO A 31 -3.72 1.03 16.53
CA PRO A 31 -2.82 2.05 17.03
C PRO A 31 -3.57 2.92 18.04
N PRO A 32 -2.92 3.35 19.13
CA PRO A 32 -3.56 4.20 20.11
C PRO A 32 -4.24 5.34 19.35
N VAL A 33 -5.53 5.53 19.61
CA VAL A 33 -6.29 6.66 19.09
C VAL A 33 -5.72 7.89 19.78
N GLY A 34 -4.56 8.35 19.31
CA GLY A 34 -4.04 9.66 19.65
C GLY A 34 -5.07 10.70 19.21
N SER A 35 -4.98 11.91 19.78
CA SER A 35 -5.58 13.08 19.16
C SER A 35 -5.01 13.16 17.75
N TYR A 36 -5.73 12.61 16.77
CA TYR A 36 -5.41 12.76 15.36
C TYR A 36 -5.70 14.22 15.05
N GLU A 37 -4.75 15.07 15.41
CA GLU A 37 -4.67 16.43 14.93
C GLU A 37 -4.37 16.30 13.45
N ALA A 38 -5.43 16.15 12.65
CA ALA A 38 -5.36 15.97 11.20
C ALA A 38 -4.45 17.03 10.58
N GLU A 39 -4.47 18.24 11.16
CA GLU A 39 -3.58 19.37 10.92
C GLU A 39 -2.08 19.07 10.93
N HIS A 40 -1.60 18.12 11.75
CA HIS A 40 -0.19 17.72 11.75
C HIS A 40 0.13 16.62 10.72
N ALA A 41 -0.85 15.76 10.39
CA ALA A 41 -0.68 14.69 9.40
C ALA A 41 -0.67 15.22 7.95
N VAL A 42 -1.28 16.39 7.69
CA VAL A 42 -1.31 17.03 6.35
C VAL A 42 -0.39 18.24 6.21
N ASN A 43 0.71 18.31 6.97
CA ASN A 43 1.66 19.42 6.84
C ASN A 43 2.49 19.40 5.53
N LEU A 44 2.02 18.67 4.51
CA LEU A 44 2.47 18.84 3.14
C LEU A 44 1.94 20.19 2.65
N GLN A 45 2.81 21.21 2.68
CA GLN A 45 2.52 22.50 2.06
C GLN A 45 2.39 22.36 0.53
N GLU A 46 3.08 21.37 -0.04
CA GLU A 46 3.18 21.08 -1.47
C GLU A 46 2.71 19.66 -1.78
N CYS A 47 2.03 19.50 -2.91
CA CYS A 47 1.54 18.22 -3.39
C CYS A 47 2.72 17.38 -3.93
N PRO A 48 2.87 16.12 -3.49
CA PRO A 48 4.00 15.28 -3.91
C PRO A 48 3.89 14.78 -5.36
N ILE A 49 2.73 14.96 -5.99
CA ILE A 49 2.49 14.54 -7.39
C ILE A 49 2.81 15.67 -8.36
N CYS A 50 2.30 16.88 -8.11
CA CYS A 50 2.43 18.00 -9.04
C CYS A 50 3.34 19.13 -8.54
N GLY A 51 3.74 19.14 -7.27
CA GLY A 51 4.57 20.18 -6.64
C GLY A 51 3.82 21.48 -6.29
N HIS A 52 2.56 21.64 -6.68
CA HIS A 52 1.75 22.82 -6.35
C HIS A 52 1.29 22.82 -4.89
N SER A 53 0.90 23.98 -4.37
CA SER A 53 0.39 24.06 -3.00
C SER A 53 -0.84 23.15 -2.79
N MET A 54 -0.89 22.45 -1.65
CA MET A 54 -2.07 21.66 -1.27
C MET A 54 -3.34 22.52 -1.11
N ARG A 55 -3.20 23.85 -0.98
CA ARG A 55 -4.34 24.78 -0.96
C ARG A 55 -5.03 24.95 -2.31
N GLU A 56 -4.34 24.65 -3.40
CA GLU A 56 -4.91 24.70 -4.76
C GLU A 56 -5.70 23.42 -5.09
N HIS A 57 -5.63 22.41 -4.23
CA HIS A 57 -6.32 21.13 -4.41
C HIS A 57 -7.73 21.18 -3.83
N THR A 58 -8.66 20.48 -4.49
CA THR A 58 -10.03 20.35 -4.01
C THR A 58 -10.21 19.01 -3.33
N ILE A 59 -10.74 19.01 -2.10
CA ILE A 59 -11.09 17.79 -1.38
C ILE A 59 -12.59 17.55 -1.55
N ASP A 60 -12.94 16.44 -2.20
CA ASP A 60 -14.32 16.01 -2.40
C ASP A 60 -14.71 14.98 -1.33
N HIS A 61 -15.77 15.30 -0.59
CA HIS A 61 -16.39 14.47 0.45
C HIS A 61 -17.80 13.99 0.06
N SER A 62 -18.19 14.13 -1.21
CA SER A 62 -19.53 13.78 -1.70
C SER A 62 -19.81 12.27 -1.76
N VAL A 63 -18.76 11.45 -1.77
CA VAL A 63 -18.83 9.98 -1.78
C VAL A 63 -18.29 9.40 -0.47
N ALA A 64 -18.50 8.11 -0.24
CA ALA A 64 -18.07 7.43 0.98
C ALA A 64 -16.55 7.54 1.26
N ASN A 65 -15.76 7.78 0.21
CA ASN A 65 -14.31 8.02 0.31
C ASN A 65 -14.00 9.50 0.13
N THR A 66 -13.04 10.02 0.90
CA THR A 66 -12.51 11.36 0.67
C THR A 66 -11.56 11.32 -0.53
N ILE A 67 -11.84 12.10 -1.57
CA ILE A 67 -11.04 12.17 -2.80
C ILE A 67 -10.30 13.50 -2.84
N LEU A 68 -8.98 13.47 -3.04
CA LEU A 68 -8.17 14.66 -3.27
C LEU A 68 -7.98 14.88 -4.77
N VAL A 69 -8.44 16.02 -5.30
CA VAL A 69 -8.36 16.37 -6.72
C VAL A 69 -7.22 17.36 -6.96
N CYS A 70 -6.25 16.95 -7.77
CA CYS A 70 -5.13 17.80 -8.18
C CYS A 70 -5.55 18.80 -9.28
N PRO A 71 -5.18 20.09 -9.16
CA PRO A 71 -5.58 21.13 -10.11
C PRO A 71 -4.80 21.07 -11.44
N VAL A 72 -3.62 20.45 -11.43
CA VAL A 72 -2.80 20.32 -12.64
C VAL A 72 -3.41 19.23 -13.52
N PRO A 73 -3.82 19.55 -14.76
CA PRO A 73 -4.23 18.53 -15.71
C PRO A 73 -3.00 17.67 -15.99
N HIS A 74 -3.03 16.41 -15.52
CA HIS A 74 -1.95 15.48 -15.80
C HIS A 74 -2.03 15.10 -17.29
N PRO A 75 -1.00 15.45 -18.09
CA PRO A 75 -0.98 15.07 -19.50
C PRO A 75 -0.76 13.55 -19.57
N GLY A 76 -1.86 12.83 -19.70
CA GLY A 76 -1.85 11.38 -19.73
C GLY A 76 -1.88 10.80 -18.31
N ALA A 77 -2.70 9.78 -18.17
CA ALA A 77 -2.70 8.90 -17.02
C ALA A 77 -1.26 8.46 -16.67
N TRP A 78 -1.12 7.86 -15.50
CA TRP A 78 0.10 7.23 -14.97
C TRP A 78 0.68 6.12 -15.86
N ASP A 79 0.16 5.99 -17.06
CA ASP A 79 0.48 5.06 -18.09
C ASP A 79 0.80 5.88 -19.35
N ARG A 80 1.99 6.48 -19.36
CA ARG A 80 2.56 7.10 -20.56
C ARG A 80 2.64 6.12 -21.73
N ASP A 81 2.53 4.84 -21.38
CA ASP A 81 2.66 3.65 -22.19
C ASP A 81 1.29 2.92 -22.36
N ALA A 82 0.18 3.41 -21.79
CA ALA A 82 -1.15 2.72 -21.76
C ALA A 82 -1.66 2.38 -23.14
N PHE A 83 -1.32 3.24 -24.08
CA PHE A 83 -1.78 3.19 -25.45
C PHE A 83 -0.68 2.72 -26.40
N GLU A 84 0.52 2.39 -25.88
CA GLU A 84 1.60 1.85 -26.69
C GLU A 84 1.41 0.34 -26.88
N PRO A 85 1.62 -0.19 -28.11
CA PRO A 85 1.54 -1.62 -28.35
C PRO A 85 2.51 -2.41 -27.48
N VAL A 86 1.99 -3.32 -26.67
CA VAL A 86 2.77 -4.22 -25.81
C VAL A 86 3.06 -5.55 -26.51
N ASN A 87 4.09 -6.28 -26.06
CA ASN A 87 4.37 -7.66 -26.47
C ASN A 87 3.61 -8.68 -25.60
N GLU A 88 3.82 -9.98 -25.82
CA GLU A 88 3.15 -11.06 -25.07
C GLU A 88 3.46 -11.05 -23.56
N PHE A 89 4.50 -10.31 -23.15
CA PHE A 89 4.93 -10.17 -21.76
C PHE A 89 4.45 -8.85 -21.13
N GLY A 90 3.63 -8.05 -21.82
CA GLY A 90 3.11 -6.79 -21.31
C GLY A 90 4.12 -5.63 -21.30
N MET A 91 5.24 -5.76 -22.03
CA MET A 91 6.22 -4.68 -22.17
C MET A 91 5.99 -3.91 -23.47
N VAL A 92 6.13 -2.58 -23.41
CA VAL A 92 6.07 -1.69 -24.57
C VAL A 92 7.05 -2.09 -25.65
N ARG A 93 6.56 -2.18 -26.90
CA ARG A 93 7.39 -2.42 -28.08
C ARG A 93 8.06 -1.12 -28.52
N ARG A 94 9.19 -0.76 -27.88
CA ARG A 94 10.03 0.35 -28.37
C ARG A 94 10.64 -0.05 -29.71
N GLY A 95 10.16 0.56 -30.79
CA GLY A 95 10.78 0.42 -32.11
C GLY A 95 12.26 0.80 -32.01
N ARG A 96 13.16 -0.08 -32.47
CA ARG A 96 14.58 0.26 -32.62
C ARG A 96 14.67 1.45 -33.58
N SER A 97 15.07 2.63 -33.09
CA SER A 97 15.43 3.74 -33.97
C SER A 97 16.54 3.26 -34.92
N PRO A 98 16.43 3.48 -36.24
CA PRO A 98 17.52 3.21 -37.15
C PRO A 98 18.70 4.14 -36.81
N ALA A 99 19.92 3.60 -36.87
CA ALA A 99 21.15 4.35 -36.61
C ALA A 99 21.31 5.50 -37.62
N PRO A 100 21.86 6.67 -37.22
CA PRO A 100 22.25 7.69 -38.18
C PRO A 100 23.47 7.22 -38.99
N GLU A 101 23.40 7.34 -40.32
CA GLU A 101 24.53 7.18 -41.25
C GLU A 101 25.53 8.34 -41.16
#